data_AF-A0A925SIQ3-F1
#
_entry.id   AF-A0A925SIQ3-F1
#
_cell.length_a   1.000
_cell.length_b   1.000
_cell.length_c   1.000
_cell.angle_alpha   90.00
_cell.angle_beta   90.00
_cell.angle_gamma   90.00
#
_symmetry.space_group_name_H-M   'P 1'
#
loop_
_entity.id
_entity.type
_entity.pdbx_description
1 polymer ?
#
loop_
_entity_poly.entity_id
_entity_poly.type
_entity_poly.pdbx_seq_one_letter_code
_entity_poly.pdbx_strand_id
1 'polypeptide(L)'
;MSAPASPSSSAFRISVLAGGISSEREVSLGSGAACASALARLWPTRLVPVDAEALPANLDPARDIVFSTLHGTFGEDGGMQRLLDAAGIAYAGCDAASSALTMDKAATKRAAASVGV
;
A
#
# COMPACT_ATOMS: atom_id res chain seq x y z
N MET A 1 13.72 -40.96 -18.59
CA MET A 1 13.26 -39.71 -19.24
C MET A 1 12.69 -38.84 -18.13
N SER A 2 13.52 -37.96 -17.55
CA SER A 2 13.06 -37.03 -16.52
C SER A 2 12.21 -35.94 -17.17
N ALA A 3 11.02 -35.69 -16.63
CA ALA A 3 10.24 -34.52 -16.97
C ALA A 3 11.09 -33.25 -16.72
N PRO A 4 10.96 -32.20 -17.55
CA PRO A 4 11.61 -30.93 -17.27
C PRO A 4 11.06 -30.37 -15.95
N ALA A 5 11.94 -29.85 -15.10
CA ALA A 5 11.55 -29.16 -13.88
C ALA A 5 10.59 -28.02 -14.22
N SER A 6 9.45 -27.94 -13.52
CA SER A 6 8.51 -26.84 -13.62
C SER A 6 9.23 -25.50 -13.39
N PRO A 7 8.94 -24.43 -14.16
CA PRO A 7 9.58 -23.15 -13.94
C PRO A 7 9.27 -22.66 -12.52
N SER A 8 10.32 -22.49 -11.72
CA SER A 8 10.27 -21.74 -10.45
C SER A 8 9.82 -20.32 -10.78
N SER A 9 8.55 -19.98 -10.52
CA SER A 9 8.09 -18.62 -10.78
C SER A 9 8.38 -17.74 -9.55
N SER A 10 9.46 -16.99 -9.64
CA SER A 10 9.68 -15.76 -8.88
C SER A 10 8.78 -14.65 -9.44
N ALA A 11 7.47 -14.91 -9.54
CA ALA A 11 6.53 -13.94 -10.07
C ALA A 11 6.22 -12.88 -9.01
N PHE A 12 6.25 -11.61 -9.42
CA PHE A 12 5.74 -10.51 -8.61
C PHE A 12 4.27 -10.76 -8.26
N ARG A 13 3.85 -10.30 -7.08
CA ARG A 13 2.47 -10.36 -6.60
C ARG A 13 2.06 -9.03 -6.00
N ILE A 14 0.76 -8.75 -6.06
CA ILE A 14 0.18 -7.54 -5.47
C ILE A 14 -0.30 -7.86 -4.05
N SER A 15 0.19 -7.09 -3.08
CA SER A 15 -0.30 -7.11 -1.70
C SER A 15 -1.22 -5.92 -1.47
N VAL A 16 -2.52 -6.17 -1.35
CA VAL A 16 -3.51 -5.12 -1.06
C VAL A 16 -3.60 -4.95 0.45
N LEU A 17 -3.17 -3.81 0.99
CA LEU A 17 -3.26 -3.53 2.43
C LEU A 17 -4.62 -2.94 2.76
N ALA A 18 -5.31 -3.49 3.76
CA ALA A 18 -6.65 -3.05 4.16
C ALA A 18 -6.86 -3.07 5.68
N GLY A 19 -7.72 -2.20 6.18
CA GLY A 19 -8.01 -2.04 7.61
C GLY A 19 -7.35 -0.78 8.17
N GLY A 20 -6.32 -0.95 8.99
CA GLY A 20 -5.68 0.12 9.74
C GLY A 20 -6.33 0.40 11.10
N ILE A 21 -5.75 1.37 11.81
CA ILE A 21 -6.11 1.76 13.19
C ILE A 21 -6.99 3.02 13.25
N SER A 22 -7.26 3.65 12.11
CA SER A 22 -8.04 4.88 12.02
C SER A 22 -9.55 4.62 12.16
N SER A 23 -10.32 5.71 12.33
CA SER A 23 -11.78 5.68 12.29
C SER A 23 -12.37 5.24 10.94
N GLU A 24 -11.55 5.18 9.89
CA GLU A 24 -11.96 4.83 8.52
C GLU A 24 -11.69 3.36 8.17
N ARG A 25 -11.38 2.54 9.18
CA ARG A 25 -11.07 1.10 9.04
C ARG A 25 -12.07 0.34 8.17
N GLU A 26 -13.37 0.49 8.41
CA GLU A 26 -14.40 -0.24 7.66
C GLU A 26 -14.44 0.15 6.18
N VAL A 27 -14.18 1.44 5.89
CA VAL A 27 -14.04 1.92 4.51
C VAL A 27 -12.82 1.29 3.87
N SER A 28 -11.70 1.21 4.58
CA SER A 28 -10.47 0.57 4.10
C SER A 28 -10.66 -0.92 3.81
N LEU A 29 -11.37 -1.65 4.68
CA LEU A 29 -11.67 -3.08 4.48
C LEU A 29 -12.54 -3.30 3.23
N GLY A 30 -13.58 -2.48 3.05
CA GLY A 30 -14.44 -2.55 1.86
C GLY A 30 -13.69 -2.26 0.56
N SER A 31 -12.94 -1.16 0.53
CA SER A 31 -12.07 -0.78 -0.60
C SER A 31 -11.05 -1.87 -0.91
N GLY A 32 -10.38 -2.40 0.12
CA GLY A 32 -9.37 -3.44 0.00
C GLY A 32 -9.92 -4.73 -0.59
N ALA A 33 -11.07 -5.19 -0.12
CA ALA A 33 -11.73 -6.38 -0.67
C ALA A 33 -12.09 -6.22 -2.15
N ALA A 34 -12.64 -5.05 -2.52
CA ALA A 34 -12.99 -4.74 -3.91
C ALA A 34 -11.75 -4.69 -4.82
N CYS A 35 -10.71 -3.97 -4.39
CA CYS A 35 -9.45 -3.85 -5.13
C CYS A 35 -8.74 -5.21 -5.28
N ALA A 36 -8.65 -6.01 -4.20
CA ALA A 36 -8.04 -7.33 -4.25
C ALA A 36 -8.76 -8.26 -5.22
N SER A 37 -10.11 -8.26 -5.19
CA SER A 37 -10.92 -9.04 -6.12
C SER A 37 -10.69 -8.64 -7.58
N ALA A 38 -10.65 -7.34 -7.88
CA ALA A 38 -10.42 -6.84 -9.23
C ALA A 38 -9.01 -7.17 -9.75
N LEU A 39 -7.98 -6.91 -8.94
CA LEU A 39 -6.57 -7.15 -9.29
C LEU A 39 -6.26 -8.64 -9.45
N ALA A 40 -6.88 -9.50 -8.64
CA ALA A 40 -6.72 -10.96 -8.71
C ALA A 40 -7.14 -11.56 -10.07
N ARG A 41 -7.94 -10.85 -10.87
CA ARG A 41 -8.34 -11.28 -12.22
C ARG A 41 -7.19 -11.25 -13.22
N LEU A 42 -6.14 -10.50 -12.95
CA LEU A 42 -5.04 -10.22 -13.88
C LEU A 42 -3.66 -10.56 -13.31
N TRP A 43 -3.48 -10.44 -11.98
CA TRP A 43 -2.20 -10.65 -11.31
C TRP A 43 -2.36 -11.50 -10.05
N PRO A 44 -1.34 -12.30 -9.66
CA PRO A 44 -1.29 -12.91 -8.34
C PRO A 44 -1.47 -11.83 -7.26
N THR A 45 -2.55 -11.93 -6.50
CA THR A 45 -2.96 -10.87 -5.56
C THR A 45 -3.39 -11.50 -4.24
N ARG A 46 -3.07 -10.83 -3.13
CA ARG A 46 -3.59 -11.18 -1.80
C ARG A 46 -4.07 -9.94 -1.07
N LEU A 47 -5.11 -10.12 -0.26
CA LEU A 47 -5.54 -9.13 0.72
C LEU A 47 -4.75 -9.34 2.01
N VAL A 48 -4.17 -8.26 2.55
CA VAL A 48 -3.35 -8.27 3.76
C VAL A 48 -4.00 -7.32 4.78
N PRO A 49 -4.53 -7.84 5.90
CA PRO A 49 -5.07 -7.00 6.94
C PRO A 49 -3.95 -6.25 7.67
N VAL A 50 -4.24 -5.01 8.05
CA VAL A 50 -3.42 -4.17 8.93
C VAL A 50 -4.25 -3.82 10.15
N ASP A 51 -3.69 -4.02 11.34
CA ASP A 51 -4.35 -3.83 12.64
C ASP A 51 -3.49 -3.06 13.64
N ALA A 52 -2.27 -2.71 13.26
CA ALA A 52 -1.33 -1.93 14.06
C ALA A 52 -0.55 -0.95 13.17
N GLU A 53 0.09 0.04 13.80
CA GLU A 53 1.03 0.95 13.15
C GLU A 53 2.38 0.26 12.85
N ALA A 54 2.34 -0.84 12.11
CA ALA A 54 3.48 -1.67 11.81
C ALA A 54 3.43 -2.24 10.39
N LEU A 55 4.60 -2.59 9.86
CA LEU A 55 4.71 -3.28 8.58
C LEU A 55 4.19 -4.73 8.74
N PRO A 56 3.30 -5.20 7.85
CA PRO A 56 2.88 -6.61 7.88
C PRO A 56 4.07 -7.56 7.70
N ALA A 57 4.18 -8.56 8.57
CA ALA A 57 5.37 -9.42 8.69
C ALA A 57 5.73 -10.26 7.44
N ASN A 58 4.78 -10.47 6.52
CA ASN A 58 4.93 -11.40 5.38
C ASN A 58 5.07 -10.70 4.02
N LEU A 59 5.49 -9.44 4.02
CA LEU A 59 5.87 -8.72 2.80
C LEU A 59 7.32 -9.04 2.42
N ASP A 60 7.52 -9.42 1.17
CA ASP A 60 8.81 -9.76 0.58
C ASP A 60 9.21 -8.66 -0.42
N PRO A 61 10.23 -7.83 -0.13
CA PRO A 61 10.62 -6.73 -1.01
C PRO A 61 11.07 -7.18 -2.40
N ALA A 62 11.45 -8.45 -2.58
CA ALA A 62 11.82 -8.99 -3.89
C ALA A 62 10.62 -9.42 -4.74
N ARG A 63 9.41 -9.51 -4.16
CA ARG A 63 8.24 -10.12 -4.82
C ARG A 63 6.95 -9.33 -4.65
N ASP A 64 6.80 -8.55 -3.58
CA ASP A 64 5.58 -7.82 -3.28
C ASP A 64 5.64 -6.40 -3.83
N ILE A 65 4.55 -6.03 -4.50
CA ILE A 65 4.21 -4.64 -4.80
C ILE A 65 2.95 -4.32 -4.01
N VAL A 66 2.99 -3.28 -3.20
CA VAL A 66 1.88 -2.92 -2.31
C VAL A 66 0.89 -1.98 -3.00
N PHE A 67 -0.39 -2.31 -2.91
CA PHE A 67 -1.49 -1.40 -3.21
C PHE A 67 -2.22 -1.08 -1.90
N SER A 68 -1.96 0.09 -1.32
CA SER A 68 -2.57 0.48 -0.04
C SER A 68 -3.99 1.00 -0.26
N THR A 69 -4.96 0.43 0.45
CA THR A 69 -6.31 1.00 0.61
C THR A 69 -6.55 1.47 2.03
N LEU A 70 -5.49 1.71 2.81
CA LEU A 70 -5.58 2.29 4.14
C LEU A 70 -6.06 3.74 4.04
N HIS A 71 -6.92 4.16 4.97
CA HIS A 71 -7.47 5.52 5.04
C HIS A 71 -7.12 6.18 6.37
N GLY A 72 -6.95 7.50 6.35
CA GLY A 72 -6.68 8.31 7.54
C GLY A 72 -5.26 8.17 8.08
N THR A 73 -5.12 8.43 9.39
CA THR A 73 -3.82 8.38 10.10
C THR A 73 -3.12 7.05 9.87
N PHE A 74 -1.78 7.11 9.75
CA PHE A 74 -0.88 6.02 9.40
C PHE A 74 -1.04 5.47 7.97
N GLY A 75 -2.23 5.51 7.37
CA GLY A 75 -2.49 5.05 6.00
C GLY A 75 -2.13 6.08 4.91
N GLU A 76 -2.55 7.32 5.11
CA GLU A 76 -2.49 8.39 4.09
C GLU A 76 -1.54 9.54 4.48
N ASP A 77 -1.06 9.58 5.73
CA ASP A 77 -0.21 10.63 6.29
C ASP A 77 1.31 10.37 6.14
N GLY A 78 1.67 9.33 5.39
CA GLY A 78 3.05 8.92 5.17
C GLY A 78 3.56 7.85 6.15
N GLY A 79 2.78 7.44 7.17
CA GLY A 79 3.18 6.45 8.17
C GLY A 79 3.58 5.11 7.55
N MET A 80 2.64 4.45 6.87
CA MET A 80 2.86 3.18 6.18
C MET A 80 3.89 3.32 5.05
N GLN A 81 3.87 4.44 4.32
CA GLN A 81 4.82 4.74 3.24
C GLN A 81 6.26 4.71 3.75
N ARG A 82 6.56 5.35 4.89
CA ARG A 82 7.90 5.31 5.52
C ARG A 82 8.35 3.89 5.85
N LEU A 83 7.43 3.03 6.30
CA LEU A 83 7.76 1.64 6.60
C LEU A 83 8.05 0.83 5.34
N LEU A 84 7.27 1.05 4.27
CA LEU A 84 7.47 0.43 2.97
C LEU A 84 8.80 0.88 2.33
N ASP A 85 9.10 2.18 2.37
CA ASP A 85 10.36 2.76 1.91
C ASP A 85 11.55 2.15 2.66
N ALA A 86 11.49 2.10 3.99
CA ALA A 86 12.55 1.54 4.83
C ALA A 86 12.77 0.03 4.57
N ALA A 87 11.70 -0.69 4.21
CA ALA A 87 11.77 -2.10 3.87
C ALA A 87 12.14 -2.37 2.40
N GLY A 88 12.26 -1.34 1.56
CA GLY A 88 12.53 -1.48 0.13
C GLY A 88 11.37 -2.11 -0.66
N ILE A 89 10.13 -1.97 -0.18
CA ILE A 89 8.94 -2.53 -0.82
C ILE A 89 8.33 -1.47 -1.73
N ALA A 90 8.23 -1.79 -3.02
CA ALA A 90 7.55 -0.91 -3.98
C ALA A 90 6.04 -0.82 -3.68
N TYR A 91 5.45 0.36 -3.84
CA TYR A 91 4.03 0.56 -3.61
C TYR A 91 3.41 1.61 -4.54
N ALA A 92 2.10 1.53 -4.75
CA ALA A 92 1.34 2.49 -5.54
C ALA A 92 0.88 3.67 -4.68
N GLY A 93 0.96 4.88 -5.23
CA GLY A 93 0.50 6.12 -4.59
C GLY A 93 1.62 7.15 -4.43
N CYS A 94 1.41 8.08 -3.50
CA CYS A 94 2.36 9.14 -3.18
C CYS A 94 3.49 8.66 -2.27
N ASP A 95 4.66 9.29 -2.36
CA ASP A 95 5.73 9.09 -1.39
C ASP A 95 5.35 9.58 0.02
N ALA A 96 6.11 9.17 1.04
CA ALA A 96 5.83 9.54 2.42
C ALA A 96 5.78 11.07 2.66
N ALA A 97 6.62 11.85 1.97
CA ALA A 97 6.70 13.29 2.14
C ALA A 97 5.47 13.99 1.56
N SER A 98 5.06 13.59 0.35
CA SER A 98 3.89 14.09 -0.34
C SER A 98 2.62 13.74 0.43
N SER A 99 2.50 12.48 0.89
CA SER A 99 1.41 12.04 1.75
C SER A 99 1.28 12.91 3.01
N ALA A 100 2.37 13.10 3.75
CA ALA A 100 2.39 13.95 4.94
C ALA A 100 1.99 15.41 4.64
N LEU A 101 2.53 15.98 3.55
CA LEU A 101 2.17 17.34 3.12
C LEU A 101 0.67 17.46 2.84
N THR A 102 0.12 16.52 2.07
CA THR A 102 -1.29 16.54 1.65
C THR A 102 -2.29 16.30 2.79
N MET A 103 -1.86 15.62 3.85
CA MET A 103 -2.68 15.42 5.04
C MET A 103 -2.83 16.71 5.87
N ASP A 104 -1.79 17.57 5.88
CA ASP A 104 -1.87 18.90 6.50
C ASP A 104 -2.52 19.91 5.53
N LYS A 105 -3.79 20.23 5.80
CA LYS A 105 -4.57 21.19 5.01
C LYS A 105 -3.94 22.59 4.95
N ALA A 106 -3.32 23.04 6.05
CA ALA A 106 -2.72 24.37 6.09
C ALA A 106 -1.39 24.40 5.30
N ALA A 107 -0.56 23.36 5.45
CA ALA A 107 0.67 23.22 4.68
C ALA A 107 0.39 23.05 3.18
N THR A 108 -0.57 22.21 2.82
CA THR A 108 -1.03 22.03 1.43
C THR A 108 -1.44 23.35 0.80
N LYS A 109 -2.28 24.15 1.48
CA LYS A 109 -2.72 25.45 0.97
C LYS A 109 -1.56 26.42 0.76
N ARG A 110 -0.58 26.45 1.67
CA ARG A 110 0.61 27.30 1.50
C ARG A 110 1.46 26.83 0.31
N ALA A 111 1.66 25.52 0.17
CA ALA A 111 2.42 24.95 -0.94
C ALA A 111 1.74 25.25 -2.30
N ALA A 112 0.44 25.02 -2.41
CA ALA A 112 -0.35 25.32 -3.60
C ALA A 112 -0.29 26.82 -3.96
N ALA A 113 -0.55 27.70 -2.98
CA ALA A 113 -0.53 29.14 -3.20
C ALA A 113 0.84 29.65 -3.65
N SER A 114 1.94 29.03 -3.20
CA SER A 114 3.31 29.41 -3.60
C SER A 114 3.59 29.22 -5.10
N VAL A 115 2.81 28.36 -5.77
CA VAL A 115 2.89 28.11 -7.22
C VAL A 115 1.65 28.61 -7.98
N GLY A 116 0.77 29.39 -7.33
CA GLY A 116 -0.39 30.01 -7.95
C GLY A 116 -1.63 29.12 -8.08
N VAL A 117 -1.73 28.05 -7.29
CA VAL A 117 -2.92 27.18 -7.17
C VAL A 117 -3.73 27.52 -5.93
#